data_AF-A0A1C6J620-F1
#
_entry.id   AF-A0A1C6J620-F1
#
_cell.length_a   1.000
_cell.length_b   1.000
_cell.length_c   1.000
_cell.angle_alpha   90.00
_cell.angle_beta   90.00
_cell.angle_gamma   90.00
#
_symmetry.space_group_name_H-M   'P 1'
#
loop_
_entity.id
_entity.type
_entity.pdbx_description
1 polymer ?
#
loop_
_entity_poly.entity_id
_entity_poly.type
_entity_poly.pdbx_seq_one_letter_code
_entity_poly.pdbx_strand_id
1 'polypeptide(L)'
;MKRKLSIRLLLVTAAVTGLASGCGTGAHQQVIGEKQETRTEQENITEGTSADGAADRHELRVAEQVQAPERYKTEVKDKGLYLTADASVEVLDLDRALIKKSRAVNFTKEEYEKVKEVLSKELELEWGEGKTDRRYLQYEGGVWDYVDVTDADNAEIIKKAEGGSENSAYDEVTNVSGTGADGSSYQLSYRTGTGDITPPTTLIWLSKRIEDGRYIDKTAVIHKSGDEESAARSELAGQLQKKAEALVAEAGFKNYKVYNTRWRESFYRTKEGNLSEFEYWLTFTPSIDGIGCTWTNADLMGNSVLNGPYIDLLLKEDGTLNYMRIIGKEEIEISGADGTFLLPFEAIHQLFEQYCKDFYGNSGEQEGEAVLKDGKTQIGRTEAITRLNVNSVRLEYAFIKRENAAANSEQELIPVWNFYGSISRGPTIGEEDRPQGMVENVILPEGIILSIRADDGRILVE
;
A
#
# COMPACT_ATOMS: atom_id res chain seq x y z
N MET A 1 -13.65 24.25 42.58
CA MET A 1 -14.80 24.33 41.66
C MET A 1 -14.30 24.17 40.23
N LYS A 2 -14.31 22.94 39.70
CA LYS A 2 -13.96 22.64 38.32
C LYS A 2 -15.25 22.59 37.50
N ARG A 3 -15.39 23.47 36.50
CA ARG A 3 -16.53 23.48 35.57
C ARG A 3 -16.31 22.38 34.52
N LYS A 4 -17.14 21.33 34.58
CA LYS A 4 -17.31 20.35 33.52
C LYS A 4 -18.04 21.05 32.36
N LEU A 5 -17.43 21.09 31.17
CA LEU A 5 -18.12 21.47 29.95
C LEU A 5 -18.69 20.20 29.34
N SER A 6 -20.00 20.00 29.51
CA SER A 6 -20.74 18.89 28.92
C SER A 6 -21.14 19.27 27.50
N ILE A 7 -20.51 18.66 26.49
CA ILE A 7 -20.99 18.70 25.11
C ILE A 7 -22.00 17.58 24.95
N ARG A 8 -23.27 17.97 24.80
CA ARG A 8 -24.39 17.08 24.49
C ARG A 8 -24.32 16.72 23.00
N LEU A 9 -24.01 15.47 22.69
CA LEU A 9 -24.21 14.92 21.35
C LEU A 9 -25.72 14.67 21.17
N LEU A 10 -26.32 15.37 20.20
CA LEU A 10 -27.73 15.25 19.84
C LEU A 10 -27.87 14.04 18.91
N LEU A 11 -28.24 12.90 19.48
CA LEU A 11 -28.67 11.70 18.78
C LEU A 11 -30.02 11.95 18.11
N VAL A 12 -30.05 12.05 16.77
CA VAL A 12 -31.28 11.87 16.00
C VAL A 12 -31.41 10.39 15.69
N THR A 13 -32.13 9.70 16.56
CA THR A 13 -32.64 8.35 16.33
C THR A 13 -33.93 8.45 15.52
N ALA A 14 -33.98 7.81 14.36
CA ALA A 14 -35.22 7.46 13.70
C ALA A 14 -35.24 5.94 13.51
N ALA A 15 -35.86 5.25 14.46
CA ALA A 15 -36.27 3.87 14.35
C ALA A 15 -37.80 3.84 14.22
N VAL A 16 -38.34 3.33 13.12
CA VAL A 16 -39.69 2.77 13.04
C VAL A 16 -39.71 1.60 12.03
N THR A 17 -39.55 0.40 12.60
CA THR A 17 -40.28 -0.86 12.35
C THR A 17 -40.83 -1.19 10.95
N GLY A 18 -40.24 -2.22 10.35
CA GLY A 18 -40.82 -3.57 10.23
C GLY A 18 -42.14 -3.77 9.48
N LEU A 19 -42.06 -4.41 8.31
CA LEU A 19 -43.06 -5.38 7.84
C LEU A 19 -42.35 -6.57 7.17
N ALA A 20 -42.69 -7.77 7.65
CA ALA A 20 -42.31 -9.04 7.05
C ALA A 20 -43.38 -9.49 6.04
N SER A 21 -42.92 -10.08 4.94
CA SER A 21 -43.55 -11.02 3.98
C SER A 21 -43.02 -10.66 2.57
N GLY A 22 -42.56 -11.54 1.69
CA GLY A 22 -42.39 -12.98 1.66
C GLY A 22 -41.81 -13.34 0.26
N CYS A 23 -41.14 -14.49 0.18
CA CYS A 23 -40.79 -15.30 -1.01
C CYS A 23 -40.42 -14.62 -2.36
N GLY A 24 -39.21 -14.97 -2.84
CA GLY A 24 -38.88 -14.89 -4.26
C GLY A 24 -37.46 -15.35 -4.55
N THR A 25 -37.25 -16.67 -4.61
CA THR A 25 -36.04 -17.29 -5.18
C THR A 25 -35.89 -16.89 -6.64
N GLY A 26 -34.89 -16.06 -6.95
CA GLY A 26 -34.50 -15.71 -8.32
C GLY A 26 -33.13 -16.27 -8.62
N ALA A 27 -33.10 -17.39 -9.33
CA ALA A 27 -31.88 -18.00 -9.84
C ALA A 27 -31.17 -17.03 -10.80
N HIS A 28 -29.86 -16.84 -10.60
CA HIS A 28 -28.99 -16.18 -11.56
C HIS A 28 -28.92 -17.07 -12.82
N GLN A 29 -29.51 -16.60 -13.92
CA GLN A 29 -29.45 -17.28 -15.20
C GLN A 29 -28.04 -17.16 -15.77
N GLN A 30 -27.29 -18.27 -15.75
CA GLN A 30 -26.12 -18.46 -16.60
C GLN A 30 -26.56 -18.43 -18.05
N VAL A 31 -26.10 -17.43 -18.80
CA VAL A 31 -26.25 -17.40 -20.26
C VAL A 31 -25.10 -18.20 -20.85
N ILE A 32 -25.38 -19.47 -21.14
CA ILE A 32 -24.54 -20.34 -21.98
C ILE A 32 -24.73 -19.86 -23.43
N GLY A 33 -23.68 -19.30 -24.02
CA GLY A 33 -23.66 -18.97 -25.44
C GLY A 33 -23.64 -20.24 -26.28
N GLU A 34 -24.65 -20.42 -27.12
CA GLU A 34 -24.75 -21.50 -28.11
C GLU A 34 -23.54 -21.50 -29.06
N LYS A 35 -22.94 -22.69 -29.22
CA LYS A 35 -21.87 -22.99 -30.16
C LYS A 35 -22.44 -23.04 -31.57
N GLN A 36 -22.16 -22.03 -32.40
CA GLN A 36 -22.41 -22.13 -33.84
C GLN A 36 -21.38 -23.04 -34.49
N GLU A 37 -21.86 -24.17 -35.00
CA GLU A 37 -21.11 -25.09 -35.86
C GLU A 37 -20.83 -24.43 -37.21
N THR A 38 -19.55 -24.27 -37.54
CA THR A 38 -19.13 -24.03 -38.92
C THR A 38 -18.52 -25.31 -39.47
N ARG A 39 -19.19 -25.84 -40.50
CA ARG A 39 -18.85 -27.02 -41.27
C ARG A 39 -17.63 -26.70 -42.15
N THR A 40 -16.56 -27.48 -42.04
CA THR A 40 -15.48 -27.52 -43.04
C THR A 40 -15.12 -28.97 -43.32
N GLU A 41 -14.83 -29.23 -44.59
CA GLU A 41 -14.86 -30.51 -45.28
C GLU A 41 -13.83 -31.52 -44.78
N GLN A 42 -14.19 -32.79 -44.92
CA GLN A 42 -13.36 -33.96 -44.67
C GLN A 42 -12.23 -34.07 -45.69
N GLU A 43 -10.99 -34.21 -45.21
CA GLU A 43 -10.00 -35.07 -45.86
C GLU A 43 -9.32 -35.98 -44.83
N ASN A 44 -9.45 -37.29 -45.07
CA ASN A 44 -8.89 -38.40 -44.28
C ASN A 44 -7.38 -38.50 -44.48
N ILE A 45 -6.60 -38.56 -43.38
CA ILE A 45 -5.37 -39.40 -43.34
C ILE A 45 -5.24 -40.06 -41.95
N THR A 46 -5.64 -41.33 -41.93
CA THR A 46 -5.07 -42.52 -41.25
C THR A 46 -4.77 -42.51 -39.74
N GLU A 47 -5.54 -43.34 -39.04
CA GLU A 47 -5.27 -43.86 -37.69
C GLU A 47 -3.93 -44.61 -37.62
N GLY A 48 -3.13 -44.24 -36.63
CA GLY A 48 -2.02 -45.03 -36.10
C GLY A 48 -2.14 -45.08 -34.58
N THR A 49 -2.79 -46.12 -34.06
CA THR A 49 -2.76 -46.46 -32.64
C THR A 49 -1.38 -46.96 -32.25
N SER A 50 -0.72 -46.33 -31.28
CA SER A 50 0.26 -46.97 -30.40
C SER A 50 0.31 -46.22 -29.07
N ALA A 51 0.21 -47.00 -28.00
CA ALA A 51 0.11 -46.62 -26.61
C ALA A 51 1.43 -46.08 -26.03
N ASP A 52 1.33 -45.58 -24.80
CA ASP A 52 2.37 -45.02 -23.92
C ASP A 52 2.85 -43.60 -24.27
N GLY A 53 1.98 -42.63 -23.96
CA GLY A 53 2.38 -41.31 -23.55
C GLY A 53 1.83 -41.07 -22.16
N ALA A 54 2.67 -41.18 -21.12
CA ALA A 54 2.42 -40.45 -19.88
C ALA A 54 2.19 -39.00 -20.32
N ALA A 55 1.00 -38.47 -20.02
CA ALA A 55 0.64 -37.10 -20.34
C ALA A 55 1.63 -36.19 -19.61
N ASP A 56 2.67 -35.79 -20.33
CA ASP A 56 3.53 -34.69 -19.99
C ASP A 56 2.63 -33.45 -20.05
N ARG A 57 1.97 -33.13 -18.92
CA ARG A 57 1.32 -31.84 -18.76
C ARG A 57 2.46 -30.83 -18.77
N HIS A 58 2.77 -30.32 -19.95
CA HIS A 58 3.55 -29.10 -20.12
C HIS A 58 2.74 -28.00 -19.41
N GLU A 59 2.97 -27.83 -18.12
CA GLU A 59 2.47 -26.67 -17.39
C GLU A 59 3.19 -25.46 -17.98
N LEU A 60 2.41 -24.59 -18.61
CA LEU A 60 2.88 -23.34 -19.21
C LEU A 60 3.57 -22.49 -18.13
N ARG A 61 4.65 -21.79 -18.49
CA ARG A 61 5.28 -20.81 -17.60
C ARG A 61 4.31 -19.66 -17.36
N VAL A 62 4.49 -18.92 -16.25
CA VAL A 62 3.60 -17.81 -15.88
C VAL A 62 3.40 -16.82 -17.03
N ALA A 63 4.47 -16.44 -17.72
CA ALA A 63 4.41 -15.52 -18.86
C ALA A 63 3.56 -16.05 -20.04
N GLU A 64 3.63 -17.35 -20.32
CA GLU A 64 2.86 -17.98 -21.39
C GLU A 64 1.38 -18.10 -21.01
N GLN A 65 1.10 -18.36 -19.74
CA GLN A 65 -0.25 -18.47 -19.21
C GLN A 65 -1.00 -17.14 -19.25
N VAL A 66 -0.38 -16.06 -18.76
CA VAL A 66 -1.04 -14.75 -18.67
C VAL A 66 -1.14 -14.05 -20.02
N GLN A 67 -0.35 -14.45 -21.02
CA GLN A 67 -0.38 -13.86 -22.37
C GLN A 67 -0.30 -12.33 -22.35
N ALA A 68 0.49 -11.78 -21.42
CA ALA A 68 0.58 -10.34 -21.23
C ALA A 68 1.40 -9.70 -22.36
N PRO A 69 0.96 -8.56 -22.91
CA PRO A 69 1.74 -7.81 -23.87
C PRO A 69 2.95 -7.16 -23.17
N GLU A 70 3.95 -6.69 -23.91
CA GLU A 70 5.04 -5.88 -23.32
C GLU A 70 4.56 -4.49 -22.87
N ARG A 71 3.51 -3.97 -23.52
CA ARG A 71 2.89 -2.68 -23.22
C ARG A 71 1.38 -2.74 -23.24
N TYR A 72 0.76 -2.05 -22.29
CA TYR A 72 -0.67 -1.84 -22.20
C TYR A 72 -1.01 -0.43 -22.70
N LYS A 73 -1.88 -0.35 -23.71
CA LYS A 73 -2.34 0.91 -24.32
C LYS A 73 -3.85 0.95 -24.37
N THR A 74 -4.42 2.03 -23.84
CA THR A 74 -5.86 2.26 -23.92
C THR A 74 -6.17 3.76 -23.83
N GLU A 75 -7.32 4.15 -24.35
CA GLU A 75 -7.94 5.45 -24.14
C GLU A 75 -9.44 5.24 -23.94
N VAL A 76 -9.91 5.45 -22.71
CA VAL A 76 -11.31 5.29 -22.33
C VAL A 76 -11.86 6.65 -21.91
N LYS A 77 -12.97 7.05 -22.53
CA LYS A 77 -13.78 8.20 -22.14
C LYS A 77 -15.18 7.70 -21.81
N ASP A 78 -15.58 7.84 -20.56
CA ASP A 78 -16.92 7.45 -20.11
C ASP A 78 -17.36 8.35 -18.96
N LYS A 79 -18.52 9.00 -19.06
CA LYS A 79 -19.22 9.75 -17.99
C LYS A 79 -18.34 10.37 -16.88
N GLY A 80 -17.55 11.40 -17.17
CA GLY A 80 -16.72 12.04 -16.13
C GLY A 80 -15.45 11.27 -15.75
N LEU A 81 -15.12 10.18 -16.45
CA LEU A 81 -13.82 9.50 -16.43
C LEU A 81 -13.08 9.73 -17.76
N TYR A 82 -11.79 10.00 -17.65
CA TYR A 82 -10.83 9.91 -18.74
C TYR A 82 -9.63 9.05 -18.30
N LEU A 83 -9.55 7.82 -18.82
CA LEU A 83 -8.47 6.88 -18.52
C LEU A 83 -7.57 6.75 -19.74
N THR A 84 -6.26 6.93 -19.55
CA THR A 84 -5.24 6.75 -20.59
C THR A 84 -4.14 5.82 -20.07
N ALA A 85 -3.66 4.92 -20.92
CA ALA A 85 -2.49 4.10 -20.63
C ALA A 85 -1.52 4.09 -21.81
N ASP A 86 -0.23 4.24 -21.51
CA ASP A 86 0.89 3.78 -22.34
C ASP A 86 1.96 3.21 -21.40
N ALA A 87 1.61 2.07 -20.81
CA ALA A 87 2.29 1.49 -19.66
C ALA A 87 3.17 0.31 -20.06
N SER A 88 4.34 0.17 -19.42
CA SER A 88 5.07 -1.11 -19.44
C SER A 88 4.27 -2.17 -18.69
N VAL A 89 4.37 -3.41 -19.13
CA VAL A 89 3.77 -4.56 -18.45
C VAL A 89 4.88 -5.50 -18.03
N GLU A 90 5.01 -5.71 -16.73
CA GLU A 90 6.05 -6.53 -16.12
C GLU A 90 5.45 -7.82 -15.58
N VAL A 91 5.98 -8.95 -16.01
CA VAL A 91 5.52 -10.29 -15.62
C VAL A 91 6.61 -11.00 -14.84
N LEU A 92 6.18 -11.84 -13.90
CA LEU A 92 7.03 -12.71 -13.11
C LEU A 92 7.77 -13.72 -13.98
N ASP A 93 9.09 -13.81 -13.83
CA ASP A 93 9.90 -14.88 -14.42
C ASP A 93 9.84 -16.13 -13.53
N LEU A 94 8.67 -16.79 -13.53
CA LEU A 94 8.42 -18.04 -12.81
C LEU A 94 7.93 -19.13 -13.74
N ASP A 95 8.29 -20.35 -13.38
CA ASP A 95 7.67 -21.54 -13.98
C ASP A 95 6.21 -21.66 -13.53
N ARG A 96 5.92 -21.39 -12.25
CA ARG A 96 4.58 -21.47 -11.67
C ARG A 96 4.37 -20.39 -10.63
N ALA A 97 3.19 -19.77 -10.63
CA ALA A 97 2.75 -18.91 -9.54
C ALA A 97 2.18 -19.77 -8.40
N LEU A 98 2.35 -19.34 -7.16
CA LEU A 98 1.90 -20.07 -5.97
C LEU A 98 1.15 -19.15 -5.03
N ILE A 99 0.01 -19.60 -4.53
CA ILE A 99 -0.62 -19.00 -3.35
C ILE A 99 0.02 -19.63 -2.12
N LYS A 100 0.58 -18.80 -1.24
CA LYS A 100 1.23 -19.27 -0.01
C LYS A 100 0.48 -18.77 1.20
N LYS A 101 0.49 -19.56 2.27
CA LYS A 101 0.02 -19.10 3.57
C LYS A 101 1.10 -18.24 4.20
N SER A 102 0.71 -17.16 4.86
CA SER A 102 1.64 -16.40 5.70
C SER A 102 1.01 -16.03 7.04
N ARG A 103 1.86 -15.58 7.94
CA ARG A 103 1.49 -15.11 9.27
C ARG A 103 2.30 -13.86 9.62
N ALA A 104 1.62 -12.80 10.01
CA ALA A 104 2.25 -11.64 10.62
C ALA A 104 2.81 -12.02 12.00
N VAL A 105 4.07 -11.70 12.25
CA VAL A 105 4.76 -11.97 13.52
C VAL A 105 5.52 -10.74 14.01
N ASN A 106 5.84 -10.72 15.31
CA ASN A 106 6.71 -9.68 15.88
C ASN A 106 8.17 -9.90 15.49
N PHE A 107 8.94 -8.80 15.40
CA PHE A 107 10.39 -8.88 15.44
C PHE A 107 10.85 -9.41 16.80
N THR A 108 11.82 -10.30 16.78
CA THR A 108 12.50 -10.81 17.98
C THR A 108 13.44 -9.74 18.54
N LYS A 109 13.84 -9.91 19.81
CA LYS A 109 14.83 -9.02 20.43
C LYS A 109 16.18 -9.13 19.74
N GLU A 110 16.55 -10.34 19.30
CA GLU A 110 17.79 -10.62 18.59
C GLU A 110 17.84 -9.87 17.24
N GLU A 111 16.74 -9.86 16.50
CA GLU A 111 16.63 -9.07 15.25
C GLU A 111 16.74 -7.56 15.53
N TYR A 112 16.08 -7.06 16.57
CA TYR A 112 16.21 -5.67 16.98
C TYR A 112 17.65 -5.29 17.35
N GLU A 113 18.32 -6.10 18.18
CA GLU A 113 19.71 -5.84 18.57
C GLU A 113 20.66 -5.92 17.37
N LYS A 114 20.37 -6.78 16.36
CA LYS A 114 21.14 -6.82 15.12
C LYS A 114 21.00 -5.52 14.32
N VAL A 115 19.78 -5.00 14.16
CA VAL A 115 19.55 -3.70 13.51
C VAL A 115 20.27 -2.59 14.28
N LYS A 116 20.15 -2.58 15.60
CA LYS A 116 20.78 -1.60 16.49
C LYS A 116 22.31 -1.60 16.37
N GLU A 117 22.94 -2.78 16.31
CA GLU A 117 24.39 -2.94 16.10
C GLU A 117 24.83 -2.32 14.76
N VAL A 118 24.11 -2.62 13.69
CA VAL A 118 24.40 -2.10 12.35
C VAL A 118 24.26 -0.59 12.30
N LEU A 119 23.20 -0.04 12.91
CA LEU A 119 23.00 1.40 12.99
C LEU A 119 24.05 2.10 13.85
N SER A 120 24.52 1.47 14.93
CA SER A 120 25.64 1.97 15.74
C SER A 120 26.92 2.14 14.93
N LYS A 121 27.22 1.16 14.07
CA LYS A 121 28.39 1.19 13.19
C LYS A 121 28.23 2.22 12.08
N GLU A 122 27.07 2.26 11.42
CA GLU A 122 26.79 3.18 10.31
C GLU A 122 26.80 4.65 10.73
N LEU A 123 26.28 4.95 11.93
CA LEU A 123 26.17 6.32 12.45
C LEU A 123 27.30 6.69 13.42
N GLU A 124 28.24 5.76 13.66
CA GLU A 124 29.34 5.89 14.62
C GLU A 124 28.86 6.38 15.99
N LEU A 125 27.89 5.68 16.59
CA LEU A 125 27.26 6.10 17.85
C LEU A 125 27.09 4.99 18.88
N GLU A 126 27.08 5.42 20.15
CA GLU A 126 26.69 4.61 21.30
C GLU A 126 25.24 4.92 21.69
N TRP A 127 24.45 3.86 21.89
CA TRP A 127 23.08 3.98 22.36
C TRP A 127 23.04 4.12 23.88
N GLY A 128 22.27 5.07 24.38
CA GLY A 128 21.96 5.22 25.80
C GLY A 128 21.06 4.10 26.32
N GLU A 129 20.69 4.23 27.61
CA GLU A 129 19.77 3.29 28.25
C GLU A 129 18.40 3.29 27.57
N GLY A 130 17.88 2.08 27.34
CA GLY A 130 16.56 1.89 26.75
C GLY A 130 15.46 2.02 27.79
N LYS A 131 14.39 2.73 27.41
CA LYS A 131 13.15 2.76 28.18
C LYS A 131 12.07 1.98 27.45
N THR A 132 11.50 0.98 28.11
CA THR A 132 10.36 0.21 27.60
C THR A 132 9.09 0.68 28.28
N ASP A 133 8.14 1.14 27.47
CA ASP A 133 6.81 1.51 27.91
C ASP A 133 5.79 0.53 27.32
N ARG A 134 4.83 0.09 28.13
CA ARG A 134 3.70 -0.72 27.68
C ARG A 134 2.48 0.16 27.50
N ARG A 135 1.80 0.06 26.36
CA ARG A 135 0.61 0.85 26.05
C ARG A 135 -0.56 -0.07 25.74
N TYR A 136 -1.71 0.21 26.34
CA TYR A 136 -2.91 -0.60 26.20
C TYR A 136 -3.85 0.02 25.19
N LEU A 137 -4.57 -0.83 24.46
CA LEU A 137 -5.52 -0.45 23.43
C LEU A 137 -6.85 -1.17 23.63
N GLN A 138 -7.93 -0.50 23.29
CA GLN A 138 -9.27 -1.06 23.26
C GLN A 138 -9.87 -0.87 21.87
N TYR A 139 -10.61 -1.87 21.39
CA TYR A 139 -11.40 -1.75 20.17
C TYR A 139 -12.84 -1.36 20.53
N GLU A 140 -13.26 -0.17 20.11
CA GLU A 140 -14.63 0.32 20.29
C GLU A 140 -15.07 1.13 19.06
N GLY A 141 -16.31 0.96 18.60
CA GLY A 141 -16.85 1.73 17.48
C GLY A 141 -16.15 1.54 16.14
N GLY A 142 -15.41 0.44 15.97
CA GLY A 142 -14.65 0.15 14.74
C GLY A 142 -13.20 0.64 14.77
N VAL A 143 -12.75 1.27 15.86
CA VAL A 143 -11.44 1.91 15.97
C VAL A 143 -10.68 1.39 17.19
N TRP A 144 -9.36 1.30 17.08
CA TRP A 144 -8.45 1.01 18.18
C TRP A 144 -7.97 2.31 18.83
N ASP A 145 -8.27 2.50 20.11
CA ASP A 145 -7.86 3.68 20.86
C ASP A 145 -6.94 3.34 22.03
N TYR A 146 -5.99 4.23 22.32
CA TYR A 146 -5.08 4.09 23.46
C TYR A 146 -5.81 4.37 24.77
N VAL A 147 -5.52 3.52 25.75
CA VAL A 147 -6.11 3.57 27.08
C VAL A 147 -5.15 4.25 28.04
N ASP A 148 -5.63 5.24 28.79
CA ASP A 148 -4.86 5.86 29.86
C ASP A 148 -4.75 4.89 31.03
N VAL A 149 -3.53 4.45 31.31
CA VAL A 149 -3.20 3.50 32.38
C VAL A 149 -3.33 4.10 33.78
N THR A 150 -3.43 5.42 33.89
CA THR A 150 -3.59 6.11 35.18
C THR A 150 -5.04 6.20 35.64
N ASP A 151 -5.99 5.89 34.76
CA ASP A 151 -7.41 5.87 35.09
C ASP A 151 -7.80 4.52 35.72
N ALA A 152 -8.31 4.55 36.95
CA ALA A 152 -8.71 3.36 37.69
C ALA A 152 -9.90 2.64 37.02
N ASP A 153 -10.72 3.37 36.27
CA ASP A 153 -11.88 2.80 35.56
C ASP A 153 -11.44 1.89 34.39
N ASN A 154 -10.18 2.00 33.94
CA ASN A 154 -9.61 1.20 32.85
C ASN A 154 -8.96 -0.12 33.31
N ALA A 155 -8.98 -0.44 34.60
CA ALA A 155 -8.33 -1.65 35.13
C ALA A 155 -8.87 -2.96 34.51
N GLU A 156 -10.15 -3.00 34.15
CA GLU A 156 -10.75 -4.16 33.50
C GLU A 156 -10.24 -4.35 32.05
N ILE A 157 -10.01 -3.25 31.32
CA ILE A 157 -9.47 -3.27 29.95
C ILE A 157 -8.04 -3.77 29.96
N ILE A 158 -7.21 -3.28 30.90
CA ILE A 158 -5.84 -3.74 31.09
C ILE A 158 -5.81 -5.25 31.35
N LYS A 159 -6.63 -5.74 32.28
CA LYS A 159 -6.71 -7.17 32.60
C LYS A 159 -7.19 -8.01 31.40
N LYS A 160 -8.11 -7.49 30.59
CA LYS A 160 -8.57 -8.14 29.35
C LYS A 160 -7.46 -8.19 28.30
N ALA A 161 -6.70 -7.11 28.13
CA ALA A 161 -5.56 -7.07 27.21
C ALA A 161 -4.46 -8.05 27.61
N GLU A 162 -4.09 -8.11 28.90
CA GLU A 162 -3.12 -9.08 29.42
C GLU A 162 -3.63 -10.53 29.34
N GLY A 163 -4.96 -10.71 29.35
CA GLY A 163 -5.63 -12.00 29.19
C GLY A 163 -5.84 -12.45 27.74
N GLY A 164 -5.45 -11.65 26.74
CA GLY A 164 -5.58 -12.00 25.31
C GLY A 164 -7.01 -11.89 24.75
N SER A 165 -7.78 -10.91 25.20
CA SER A 165 -9.14 -10.63 24.69
C SER A 165 -9.12 -10.06 23.27
N GLU A 166 -10.09 -10.42 22.43
CA GLU A 166 -10.17 -9.95 21.02
C GLU A 166 -10.31 -8.42 20.87
N ASN A 167 -10.97 -7.75 21.82
CA ASN A 167 -11.19 -6.29 21.79
C ASN A 167 -10.28 -5.48 22.72
N SER A 168 -9.21 -6.09 23.25
CA SER A 168 -8.27 -5.39 24.13
C SER A 168 -6.88 -5.95 23.90
N ALA A 169 -5.94 -5.06 23.62
CA ALA A 169 -4.57 -5.44 23.27
C ALA A 169 -3.57 -4.54 23.97
N TYR A 170 -2.29 -4.90 23.91
CA TYR A 170 -1.22 -3.99 24.30
C TYR A 170 -0.05 -4.09 23.34
N ASP A 171 0.73 -3.01 23.29
CA ASP A 171 2.04 -3.00 22.68
C ASP A 171 3.12 -2.66 23.70
N GLU A 172 4.34 -3.07 23.40
CA GLU A 172 5.54 -2.69 24.12
C GLU A 172 6.44 -1.90 23.18
N VAL A 173 6.84 -0.70 23.60
CA VAL A 173 7.72 0.17 22.85
C VAL A 173 8.99 0.42 23.66
N THR A 174 10.12 -0.01 23.12
CA THR A 174 11.45 0.32 23.64
C THR A 174 12.03 1.46 22.84
N ASN A 175 12.44 2.54 23.52
CA ASN A 175 13.13 3.67 22.92
C ASN A 175 14.55 3.79 23.48
N VAL A 176 15.53 3.93 22.59
CA VAL A 176 16.90 4.34 22.92
C VAL A 176 17.24 5.60 22.14
N SER A 177 18.09 6.44 22.72
CA SER A 177 18.66 7.61 22.04
C SER A 177 20.17 7.43 21.89
N GLY A 178 20.73 7.99 20.83
CA GLY A 178 22.18 8.00 20.58
C GLY A 178 22.60 9.32 19.97
N THR A 179 23.88 9.67 20.10
CA THR A 179 24.46 10.86 19.48
C THR A 179 25.53 10.43 18.50
N GLY A 180 25.34 10.79 17.22
CA GLY A 180 26.29 10.53 16.14
C GLY A 180 27.59 11.31 16.29
N ALA A 181 28.63 10.89 15.57
CA ALA A 181 29.92 11.58 15.54
C ALA A 181 29.82 13.04 15.05
N ASP A 182 28.80 13.37 14.25
CA ASP A 182 28.48 14.72 13.77
C ASP A 182 27.74 15.58 14.82
N GLY A 183 27.49 15.04 16.02
CA GLY A 183 26.71 15.67 17.07
C GLY A 183 25.19 15.54 16.89
N SER A 184 24.72 14.85 15.85
CA SER A 184 23.29 14.65 15.61
C SER A 184 22.68 13.68 16.62
N SER A 185 21.49 14.02 17.10
CA SER A 185 20.69 13.19 18.00
C SER A 185 19.81 12.23 17.20
N TYR A 186 19.83 10.94 17.55
CA TYR A 186 19.03 9.89 16.93
C TYR A 186 18.17 9.19 17.97
N GLN A 187 16.97 8.79 17.57
CA GLN A 187 16.10 7.92 18.36
C GLN A 187 15.84 6.63 17.59
N LEU A 188 15.98 5.50 18.26
CA LEU A 188 15.61 4.19 17.74
C LEU A 188 14.49 3.61 18.61
N SER A 189 13.35 3.35 17.96
CA SER A 189 12.16 2.76 18.57
C SER A 189 11.98 1.32 18.10
N TYR A 190 11.64 0.43 19.03
CA TYR A 190 11.30 -0.97 18.76
C TYR A 190 9.94 -1.27 19.39
N ARG A 191 8.97 -1.64 18.55
CA ARG A 191 7.59 -1.94 18.97
C ARG A 191 7.26 -3.40 18.67
N THR A 192 6.60 -4.04 19.64
CA THR A 192 5.93 -5.33 19.47
C THR A 192 4.50 -5.22 19.96
N GLY A 193 3.57 -5.92 19.30
CA GLY A 193 2.15 -5.92 19.67
C GLY A 193 1.70 -7.28 20.18
N THR A 194 0.62 -7.31 20.95
CA THR A 194 -0.10 -8.54 21.31
C THR A 194 -1.50 -8.54 20.69
N GLY A 195 -2.07 -9.73 20.52
CA GLY A 195 -3.45 -9.90 20.05
C GLY A 195 -3.65 -9.65 18.54
N ASP A 196 -4.92 -9.62 18.16
CA ASP A 196 -5.42 -9.42 16.79
C ASP A 196 -5.49 -7.93 16.40
N ILE A 197 -4.48 -7.14 16.80
CA ILE A 197 -4.30 -5.79 16.25
C ILE A 197 -4.12 -5.99 14.74
N THR A 198 -5.00 -5.47 13.89
CA THR A 198 -4.89 -5.66 12.44
C THR A 198 -4.22 -4.45 11.78
N PRO A 199 -3.07 -4.63 11.12
CA PRO A 199 -2.04 -5.63 11.42
C PRO A 199 -1.26 -5.22 12.69
N PRO A 200 -0.66 -6.19 13.42
CA PRO A 200 0.17 -5.88 14.58
C PRO A 200 1.46 -5.33 14.01
N THR A 201 1.55 -4.02 13.86
CA THR A 201 2.73 -3.38 13.28
C THR A 201 3.85 -3.41 14.30
N THR A 202 4.53 -4.56 14.35
CA THR A 202 5.90 -4.59 14.84
C THR A 202 6.72 -3.63 13.99
N LEU A 203 7.56 -2.86 14.66
CA LEU A 203 8.24 -1.73 14.06
C LEU A 203 9.63 -1.62 14.63
N ILE A 204 10.61 -1.39 13.76
CA ILE A 204 11.90 -0.84 14.15
C ILE A 204 12.06 0.48 13.40
N TRP A 205 12.20 1.58 14.13
CA TRP A 205 12.19 2.92 13.55
C TRP A 205 13.33 3.77 14.11
N LEU A 206 14.28 4.09 13.23
CA LEU A 206 15.29 5.11 13.42
C LEU A 206 14.78 6.45 12.87
N SER A 207 14.90 7.51 13.68
CA SER A 207 14.70 8.89 13.25
C SER A 207 15.80 9.80 13.79
N LYS A 208 16.36 10.65 12.93
CA LYS A 208 17.16 11.79 13.35
C LYS A 208 16.28 12.87 13.98
N ARG A 209 16.69 13.38 15.14
CA ARG A 209 16.04 14.52 15.81
C ARG A 209 16.60 15.82 15.26
N ILE A 210 15.69 16.74 14.95
CA ILE A 210 16.05 18.09 14.51
C ILE A 210 16.24 18.95 15.77
N GLU A 211 17.48 19.20 16.15
CA GLU A 211 17.83 19.92 17.39
C GLU A 211 18.63 21.22 17.13
N ASP A 212 18.91 21.56 15.87
CA ASP A 212 19.68 22.74 15.48
C ASP A 212 18.83 24.03 15.32
N GLY A 213 17.57 23.97 15.75
CA GLY A 213 16.66 25.12 15.74
C GLY A 213 16.06 25.47 14.37
N ARG A 214 16.29 24.63 13.34
CA ARG A 214 15.53 24.74 12.09
C ARG A 214 14.08 24.28 12.31
N TYR A 215 13.15 24.83 11.54
CA TYR A 215 11.77 24.34 11.48
C TYR A 215 11.33 24.14 10.03
N ILE A 216 10.32 23.29 9.83
CA ILE A 216 9.79 22.99 8.50
C ILE A 216 9.12 24.24 7.95
N ASP A 217 9.58 24.71 6.78
CA ASP A 217 9.05 25.92 6.12
C ASP A 217 7.78 25.59 5.30
N LYS A 218 7.86 24.55 4.48
CA LYS A 218 6.76 24.07 3.63
C LYS A 218 6.85 22.57 3.39
N THR A 219 5.78 22.02 2.82
CA THR A 219 5.69 20.60 2.43
C THR A 219 6.88 20.21 1.54
N ALA A 220 7.46 19.05 1.83
CA ALA A 220 8.52 18.49 1.02
C ALA A 220 8.03 18.18 -0.40
N VAL A 221 8.90 18.35 -1.39
CA VAL A 221 8.63 18.00 -2.78
C VAL A 221 9.18 16.60 -3.04
N ILE A 222 8.39 15.76 -3.70
CA ILE A 222 8.81 14.46 -4.21
C ILE A 222 9.04 14.59 -5.71
N HIS A 223 10.29 14.38 -6.11
CA HIS A 223 10.72 14.45 -7.50
C HIS A 223 10.47 13.10 -8.18
N LYS A 224 9.93 13.16 -9.40
CA LYS A 224 9.56 11.99 -10.20
C LYS A 224 10.80 11.45 -10.91
N SER A 225 10.83 10.13 -11.13
CA SER A 225 11.86 9.54 -11.98
C SER A 225 11.89 10.22 -13.34
N GLY A 226 13.07 10.68 -13.75
CA GLY A 226 13.29 11.35 -15.03
C GLY A 226 13.01 12.86 -15.06
N ASP A 227 12.58 13.49 -13.97
CA ASP A 227 12.58 14.95 -13.88
C ASP A 227 14.01 15.52 -13.79
N GLU A 228 14.16 16.84 -13.99
CA GLU A 228 15.47 17.50 -14.06
C GLU A 228 16.30 17.27 -12.79
N GLU A 229 15.68 17.39 -11.62
CA GLU A 229 16.34 17.22 -10.33
C GLU A 229 16.78 15.77 -10.09
N SER A 230 15.96 14.79 -10.46
CA SER A 230 16.29 13.36 -10.36
C SER A 230 17.35 12.96 -11.38
N ALA A 231 17.26 13.47 -12.62
CA ALA A 231 18.21 13.21 -13.68
C ALA A 231 19.61 13.75 -13.34
N ALA A 232 19.69 14.95 -12.76
CA ALA A 232 20.93 15.56 -12.31
C ALA A 232 21.67 14.72 -11.24
N ARG A 233 20.95 13.89 -10.49
CA ARG A 233 21.47 13.07 -9.39
C ARG A 233 21.50 11.57 -9.68
N SER A 234 21.37 11.16 -10.93
CA SER A 234 21.24 9.73 -11.29
C SER A 234 22.46 8.88 -10.89
N GLU A 235 23.69 9.39 -11.07
CA GLU A 235 24.90 8.67 -10.66
C GLU A 235 24.96 8.49 -9.13
N LEU A 236 24.67 9.58 -8.39
CA LEU A 236 24.62 9.56 -6.93
C LEU A 236 23.54 8.59 -6.42
N ALA A 237 22.36 8.58 -7.05
CA ALA A 237 21.27 7.66 -6.74
C ALA A 237 21.74 6.19 -6.82
N GLY A 238 22.52 5.83 -7.85
CA GLY A 238 23.09 4.49 -7.99
C GLY A 238 24.09 4.12 -6.89
N GLN A 239 24.85 5.09 -6.37
CA GLN A 239 25.78 4.88 -5.25
C GLN A 239 25.02 4.72 -3.91
N LEU A 240 24.07 5.61 -3.66
CA LEU A 240 23.23 5.60 -2.46
C LEU A 240 22.36 4.33 -2.40
N GLN A 241 21.86 3.84 -3.53
CA GLN A 241 21.12 2.59 -3.59
C GLN A 241 21.97 1.40 -3.15
N LYS A 242 23.19 1.26 -3.68
CA LYS A 242 24.09 0.17 -3.29
C LYS A 242 24.44 0.22 -1.80
N LYS A 243 24.62 1.42 -1.24
CA LYS A 243 24.83 1.61 0.20
C LYS A 243 23.60 1.15 0.99
N ALA A 244 22.40 1.56 0.58
CA ALA A 244 21.16 1.18 1.24
C ALA A 244 20.91 -0.34 1.18
N GLU A 245 21.13 -0.98 0.03
CA GLU A 245 21.03 -2.44 -0.14
C GLU A 245 22.00 -3.18 0.80
N ALA A 246 23.25 -2.73 0.89
CA ALA A 246 24.24 -3.31 1.79
C ALA A 246 23.82 -3.15 3.26
N LEU A 247 23.34 -1.97 3.65
CA LEU A 247 22.89 -1.68 5.01
C LEU A 247 21.68 -2.54 5.41
N VAL A 248 20.68 -2.65 4.54
CA VAL A 248 19.48 -3.49 4.73
C VAL A 248 19.87 -4.97 4.86
N ALA A 249 20.79 -5.45 4.02
CA ALA A 249 21.28 -6.82 4.10
C ALA A 249 22.10 -7.10 5.37
N GLU A 250 22.96 -6.17 5.81
CA GLU A 250 23.74 -6.27 7.06
C GLU A 250 22.83 -6.29 8.29
N ALA A 251 21.72 -5.53 8.25
CA ALA A 251 20.66 -5.50 9.25
C ALA A 251 19.81 -6.79 9.33
N GLY A 252 20.02 -7.74 8.41
CA GLY A 252 19.38 -9.07 8.43
C GLY A 252 18.32 -9.30 7.35
N PHE A 253 17.99 -8.29 6.55
CA PHE A 253 16.89 -8.33 5.57
C PHE A 253 17.39 -8.71 4.17
N LYS A 254 18.03 -9.89 4.05
CA LYS A 254 18.68 -10.34 2.80
C LYS A 254 17.72 -10.68 1.67
N ASN A 255 16.48 -11.03 2.00
CA ASN A 255 15.44 -11.34 1.03
C ASN A 255 14.55 -10.12 0.76
N TYR A 256 15.11 -8.91 0.82
CA TYR A 256 14.40 -7.68 0.45
C TYR A 256 15.07 -7.07 -0.78
N LYS A 257 14.26 -6.46 -1.65
CA LYS A 257 14.73 -5.76 -2.85
C LYS A 257 14.16 -4.36 -2.88
N VAL A 258 14.87 -3.45 -3.55
CA VAL A 258 14.36 -2.10 -3.81
C VAL A 258 13.10 -2.22 -4.67
N TYR A 259 12.00 -1.69 -4.14
CA TYR A 259 10.70 -1.64 -4.79
C TYR A 259 10.47 -0.29 -5.48
N ASN A 260 10.85 0.79 -4.82
CA ASN A 260 10.70 2.15 -5.33
C ASN A 260 11.82 3.06 -4.84
N THR A 261 12.16 4.06 -5.64
CA THR A 261 13.17 5.07 -5.36
C THR A 261 12.70 6.44 -5.80
N ARG A 262 12.94 7.46 -4.99
CA ARG A 262 12.57 8.85 -5.30
C ARG A 262 13.47 9.84 -4.59
N TRP A 263 13.66 11.00 -5.20
CA TRP A 263 14.26 12.13 -4.52
C TRP A 263 13.20 12.91 -3.77
N ARG A 264 13.52 13.29 -2.53
CA ARG A 264 12.71 14.14 -1.68
C ARG A 264 13.50 15.39 -1.34
N GLU A 265 12.93 16.56 -1.59
CA GLU A 265 13.48 17.83 -1.15
C GLU A 265 12.67 18.38 0.02
N SER A 266 13.32 18.52 1.17
CA SER A 266 12.73 19.09 2.38
C SER A 266 13.15 20.55 2.56
N PHE A 267 12.21 21.41 2.96
CA PHE A 267 12.45 22.85 3.09
C PHE A 267 12.38 23.28 4.55
N TYR A 268 13.42 23.97 4.99
CA TYR A 268 13.59 24.43 6.36
C TYR A 268 13.82 25.92 6.41
N ARG A 269 13.38 26.53 7.51
CA ARG A 269 13.76 27.88 7.88
C ARG A 269 14.67 27.84 9.09
N THR A 270 15.74 28.61 9.00
CA THR A 270 16.76 28.75 10.05
C THR A 270 16.88 30.23 10.46
N LYS A 271 17.73 30.53 11.44
CA LYS A 271 18.06 31.92 11.80
C LYS A 271 18.82 32.65 10.67
N GLU A 272 19.52 31.90 9.82
CA GLU A 272 20.41 32.41 8.78
C GLU A 272 19.72 32.53 7.41
N GLY A 273 18.55 31.92 7.26
CA GLY A 273 17.75 31.95 6.04
C GLY A 273 16.99 30.67 5.77
N ASN A 274 16.57 30.50 4.51
CA ASN A 274 15.92 29.28 4.04
C ASN A 274 16.97 28.27 3.59
N LEU A 275 16.74 27.00 3.89
CA LEU A 275 17.57 25.87 3.53
C LEU A 275 16.68 24.81 2.86
N SER A 276 17.17 24.17 1.81
CA SER A 276 16.59 22.91 1.33
C SER A 276 17.61 21.78 1.42
N GLU A 277 17.12 20.57 1.70
CA GLU A 277 17.93 19.36 1.76
C GLU A 277 17.31 18.29 0.87
N PHE A 278 18.14 17.68 0.02
CA PHE A 278 17.76 16.53 -0.79
C PHE A 278 18.07 15.22 -0.05
N GLU A 279 17.11 14.32 -0.07
CA GLU A 279 17.21 12.98 0.47
C GLU A 279 16.81 11.97 -0.60
N TYR A 280 17.59 10.91 -0.74
CA TYR A 280 17.25 9.77 -1.56
C TYR A 280 16.43 8.78 -0.74
N TRP A 281 15.15 8.63 -1.11
CA TRP A 281 14.20 7.75 -0.47
C TRP A 281 14.14 6.43 -1.22
N LEU A 282 14.48 5.34 -0.51
CA LEU A 282 14.28 3.99 -0.98
C LEU A 282 13.21 3.27 -0.17
N THR A 283 12.36 2.52 -0.85
CA THR A 283 11.44 1.57 -0.26
C THR A 283 11.85 0.16 -0.67
N PHE A 284 11.98 -0.74 0.29
CA PHE A 284 12.25 -2.15 0.08
C PHE A 284 11.04 -2.99 0.47
N THR A 285 10.77 -4.04 -0.29
CA THR A 285 9.77 -5.05 0.02
C THR A 285 10.40 -6.44 0.01
N PRO A 286 9.78 -7.45 0.66
CA PRO A 286 10.23 -8.83 0.55
C PRO A 286 10.33 -9.26 -0.91
N SER A 287 11.30 -10.13 -1.17
CA SER A 287 11.47 -10.82 -2.44
C SER A 287 11.28 -12.32 -2.22
N ILE A 288 10.18 -12.83 -2.75
CA ILE A 288 9.80 -14.24 -2.65
C ILE A 288 9.96 -14.87 -4.02
N ASP A 289 10.71 -15.97 -4.11
CA ASP A 289 11.06 -16.62 -5.39
C ASP A 289 11.69 -15.65 -6.41
N GLY A 290 12.44 -14.66 -5.92
CA GLY A 290 13.08 -13.63 -6.76
C GLY A 290 12.18 -12.44 -7.11
N ILE A 291 10.94 -12.41 -6.63
CA ILE A 291 9.91 -11.44 -7.04
C ILE A 291 9.56 -10.51 -5.90
N GLY A 292 9.49 -9.21 -6.19
CA GLY A 292 9.10 -8.21 -5.21
C GLY A 292 7.63 -8.33 -4.80
N CYS A 293 7.37 -8.10 -3.52
CA CYS A 293 6.01 -7.94 -3.03
C CYS A 293 5.53 -6.49 -3.19
N THR A 294 4.22 -6.33 -3.35
CA THR A 294 3.55 -5.04 -3.45
C THR A 294 3.74 -4.21 -2.19
N TRP A 295 4.00 -2.91 -2.37
CA TRP A 295 4.07 -1.96 -1.27
C TRP A 295 2.70 -1.37 -0.96
N THR A 296 2.21 -1.59 0.26
CA THR A 296 0.85 -1.23 0.70
C THR A 296 0.54 0.26 0.69
N ASN A 297 1.52 1.12 0.97
CA ASN A 297 1.30 2.56 1.05
C ASN A 297 1.32 3.26 -0.33
N ALA A 298 1.35 2.50 -1.42
CA ALA A 298 1.19 3.06 -2.76
C ALA A 298 -0.27 3.25 -3.16
N ASP A 299 -1.25 2.79 -2.37
CA ASP A 299 -2.68 2.87 -2.72
C ASP A 299 -3.18 4.32 -2.88
N LEU A 300 -3.71 4.64 -4.06
CA LEU A 300 -4.28 5.94 -4.38
C LEU A 300 -5.78 6.03 -4.09
N MET A 301 -6.49 4.91 -3.98
CA MET A 301 -7.92 4.91 -3.67
C MET A 301 -8.17 5.05 -2.17
N GLY A 302 -7.21 4.64 -1.33
CA GLY A 302 -7.26 4.75 0.13
C GLY A 302 -8.21 3.74 0.77
N ASN A 303 -8.57 2.68 0.05
CA ASN A 303 -9.47 1.62 0.48
C ASN A 303 -8.94 0.22 0.12
N SER A 304 -7.64 0.08 -0.14
CA SER A 304 -7.06 -1.22 -0.46
C SER A 304 -6.94 -2.13 0.78
N VAL A 305 -7.19 -3.43 0.59
CA VAL A 305 -7.00 -4.49 1.61
C VAL A 305 -5.56 -5.04 1.64
N LEU A 306 -4.62 -4.39 0.95
CA LEU A 306 -3.23 -4.81 0.87
C LEU A 306 -2.53 -4.70 2.22
N ASN A 307 -1.85 -5.77 2.59
CA ASN A 307 -0.99 -5.86 3.76
C ASN A 307 0.45 -6.16 3.33
N GLY A 308 1.35 -6.18 4.31
CA GLY A 308 2.70 -6.69 4.11
C GLY A 308 3.79 -5.80 4.70
N PRO A 309 4.98 -6.37 4.90
CA PRO A 309 6.08 -5.67 5.50
C PRO A 309 6.86 -4.87 4.47
N TYR A 310 7.50 -3.79 4.91
CA TYR A 310 8.35 -2.96 4.06
C TYR A 310 9.41 -2.23 4.87
N ILE A 311 10.43 -1.72 4.19
CA ILE A 311 11.47 -0.87 4.79
C ILE A 311 11.55 0.42 4.02
N ASP A 312 11.33 1.55 4.68
CA ASP A 312 11.62 2.88 4.15
C ASP A 312 12.98 3.37 4.68
N LEU A 313 13.78 3.97 3.82
CA LEU A 313 15.10 4.47 4.14
C LEU A 313 15.35 5.82 3.45
N LEU A 314 15.88 6.82 4.18
CA LEU A 314 16.29 8.11 3.63
C LEU A 314 17.79 8.35 3.86
N LEU A 315 18.54 8.51 2.77
CA LEU A 315 19.94 8.94 2.78
C LEU A 315 20.05 10.39 2.31
N LYS A 316 20.86 11.20 2.98
CA LYS A 316 21.30 12.50 2.46
C LYS A 316 22.19 12.30 1.21
N GLU A 317 22.41 13.38 0.48
CA GLU A 317 23.34 13.39 -0.67
C GLU A 317 24.78 12.99 -0.30
N ASP A 318 25.22 13.27 0.94
CA ASP A 318 26.52 12.84 1.46
C ASP A 318 26.54 11.35 1.91
N GLY A 319 25.41 10.66 1.79
CA GLY A 319 25.23 9.27 2.20
C GLY A 319 24.85 9.08 3.66
N THR A 320 24.69 10.13 4.46
CA THR A 320 24.28 10.00 5.87
C THR A 320 22.86 9.46 5.98
N LEU A 321 22.66 8.47 6.85
CA LEU A 321 21.34 7.93 7.14
C LEU A 321 20.55 8.86 8.09
N ASN A 322 19.42 9.37 7.61
CA ASN A 322 18.53 10.22 8.42
C ASN A 322 17.35 9.44 9.02
N TYR A 323 16.92 8.40 8.33
CA TYR A 323 15.67 7.71 8.63
C TYR A 323 15.73 6.28 8.14
N MET A 324 15.29 5.34 8.99
CA MET A 324 15.04 3.97 8.60
C MET A 324 13.80 3.47 9.34
N ARG A 325 12.79 3.00 8.62
CA ARG A 325 11.55 2.48 9.19
C ARG A 325 11.26 1.11 8.62
N ILE A 326 11.35 0.09 9.47
CA ILE A 326 11.08 -1.31 9.18
C ILE A 326 9.71 -1.64 9.77
N ILE A 327 8.74 -1.96 8.92
CA ILE A 327 7.35 -2.21 9.30
C ILE A 327 7.02 -3.66 9.00
N GLY A 328 6.48 -4.35 10.01
CA GLY A 328 5.93 -5.69 9.89
C GLY A 328 6.98 -6.78 9.64
N LYS A 329 6.58 -8.02 9.88
CA LYS A 329 7.34 -9.22 9.52
C LYS A 329 6.35 -10.33 9.22
N GLU A 330 6.62 -11.08 8.16
CA GLU A 330 5.80 -12.21 7.74
C GLU A 330 6.61 -13.50 7.78
N GLU A 331 6.01 -14.56 8.31
CA GLU A 331 6.48 -15.92 8.16
C GLU A 331 5.65 -16.61 7.07
N ILE A 332 6.32 -17.16 6.06
CA ILE A 332 5.65 -17.79 4.92
C ILE A 332 5.72 -19.31 5.06
N GLU A 333 4.56 -19.94 5.06
CA GLU A 333 4.43 -21.38 5.00
C GLU A 333 4.36 -21.80 3.53
N ILE A 334 5.34 -22.60 3.09
CA ILE A 334 5.35 -23.18 1.75
C ILE A 334 4.38 -24.37 1.76
N SER A 335 3.19 -24.20 1.19
CA SER A 335 2.31 -25.33 0.89
C SER A 335 2.76 -26.02 -0.39
N GLY A 336 2.87 -27.35 -0.35
CA GLY A 336 3.25 -28.19 -1.50
C GLY A 336 2.12 -28.37 -2.52
N ALA A 337 1.56 -27.27 -3.03
CA ALA A 337 0.50 -27.30 -4.02
C ALA A 337 1.04 -27.23 -5.45
N ASP A 338 0.32 -27.87 -6.38
CA ASP A 338 0.47 -27.67 -7.82
C ASP A 338 0.25 -26.18 -8.18
N GLY A 339 0.83 -25.70 -9.29
CA GLY A 339 0.82 -24.27 -9.64
C GLY A 339 -0.59 -23.67 -9.71
N THR A 340 -0.71 -22.40 -9.31
CA THR A 340 -1.98 -21.66 -9.37
C THR A 340 -2.27 -21.22 -10.80
N PHE A 341 -3.48 -21.46 -11.29
CA PHE A 341 -3.93 -20.91 -12.57
C PHE A 341 -4.10 -19.40 -12.47
N LEU A 342 -3.50 -18.65 -13.41
CA LEU A 342 -3.67 -17.21 -13.56
C LEU A 342 -4.51 -16.88 -14.80
N LEU A 343 -5.35 -15.86 -14.67
CA LEU A 343 -6.14 -15.30 -15.75
C LEU A 343 -5.23 -14.65 -16.81
N PRO A 344 -5.60 -14.74 -18.10
CA PRO A 344 -4.98 -13.95 -19.15
C PRO A 344 -5.11 -12.45 -18.87
N PHE A 345 -4.09 -11.68 -19.25
CA PHE A 345 -4.04 -10.22 -19.10
C PHE A 345 -5.26 -9.54 -19.75
N GLU A 346 -5.76 -10.11 -20.85
CA GLU A 346 -6.98 -9.63 -21.53
C GLU A 346 -8.18 -9.55 -20.57
N ALA A 347 -8.39 -10.57 -19.74
CA ALA A 347 -9.48 -10.56 -18.77
C ALA A 347 -9.23 -9.53 -17.66
N ILE A 348 -7.98 -9.39 -17.22
CA ILE A 348 -7.59 -8.50 -16.13
C ILE A 348 -7.75 -7.02 -16.51
N HIS A 349 -7.26 -6.61 -17.68
CA HIS A 349 -7.38 -5.19 -18.08
C HIS A 349 -8.83 -4.80 -18.35
N GLN A 350 -9.66 -5.72 -18.86
CA GLN A 350 -11.10 -5.49 -19.02
C GLN A 350 -11.80 -5.27 -17.66
N LEU A 351 -11.45 -6.06 -16.65
CA LEU A 351 -11.95 -5.88 -15.28
C LEU A 351 -11.52 -4.53 -14.69
N PHE A 352 -10.24 -4.16 -14.88
CA PHE A 352 -9.70 -2.87 -14.46
C PHE A 352 -10.47 -1.70 -15.09
N GLU A 353 -10.60 -1.69 -16.42
CA GLU A 353 -11.31 -0.61 -17.13
C GLU A 353 -12.77 -0.53 -16.71
N GLN A 354 -13.44 -1.67 -16.56
CA GLN A 354 -14.84 -1.73 -16.14
C GLN A 354 -15.01 -1.17 -14.72
N TYR A 355 -14.15 -1.58 -13.78
CA TYR A 355 -14.19 -1.04 -12.43
C TYR A 355 -13.95 0.46 -12.38
N CYS A 356 -12.98 0.98 -13.14
CA CYS A 356 -12.75 2.42 -13.22
C CYS A 356 -13.98 3.16 -13.77
N LYS A 357 -14.66 2.63 -14.80
CA LYS A 357 -15.92 3.20 -15.32
C LYS A 357 -17.01 3.19 -14.25
N ASP A 358 -17.18 2.10 -13.52
CA ASP A 358 -18.24 2.02 -12.51
C ASP A 358 -17.98 2.92 -11.30
N PHE A 359 -16.72 3.02 -10.86
CA PHE A 359 -16.32 3.78 -9.69
C PHE A 359 -16.22 5.29 -9.98
N TYR A 360 -15.57 5.68 -11.08
CA TYR A 360 -15.33 7.09 -11.43
C TYR A 360 -16.33 7.63 -12.45
N GLY A 361 -16.92 6.79 -13.30
CA GLY A 361 -17.89 7.20 -14.32
C GLY A 361 -19.26 7.62 -13.75
N ASN A 362 -19.52 7.40 -12.46
CA ASN A 362 -20.74 7.84 -11.80
C ASN A 362 -20.61 9.18 -11.06
N SER A 363 -19.43 9.82 -11.07
CA SER A 363 -19.25 11.14 -10.42
C SER A 363 -19.79 12.33 -11.24
N GLY A 364 -20.44 12.07 -12.37
CA GLY A 364 -20.80 13.04 -13.41
C GLY A 364 -21.99 13.98 -13.13
N GLU A 365 -22.66 13.92 -11.97
CA GLU A 365 -23.77 14.84 -11.65
C GLU A 365 -23.62 15.44 -10.25
N GLN A 366 -22.67 16.36 -10.08
CA GLN A 366 -22.76 17.33 -8.99
C GLN A 366 -23.23 18.67 -9.56
N GLU A 367 -24.43 19.12 -9.15
CA GLU A 367 -24.89 20.49 -9.41
C GLU A 367 -24.02 21.45 -8.61
N GLY A 368 -23.31 22.35 -9.30
CA GLY A 368 -22.56 23.43 -8.67
C GLY A 368 -22.61 24.69 -9.52
N GLU A 369 -22.82 25.85 -8.88
CA GLU A 369 -22.76 27.15 -9.53
C GLU A 369 -21.29 27.57 -9.72
N ALA A 370 -20.87 27.83 -10.95
CA ALA A 370 -19.55 28.38 -11.24
C ALA A 370 -19.62 29.91 -11.39
N VAL A 371 -18.85 30.64 -10.58
CA VAL A 371 -18.69 32.10 -10.73
C VAL A 371 -17.51 32.38 -11.66
N LEU A 372 -17.79 32.90 -12.85
CA LEU A 372 -16.75 33.33 -13.80
C LEU A 372 -16.12 34.67 -13.36
N LYS A 373 -14.84 34.88 -13.73
CA LYS A 373 -14.03 36.07 -13.39
C LYS A 373 -14.63 37.42 -13.81
N ASP A 374 -15.65 37.43 -14.68
CA ASP A 374 -16.34 38.64 -15.15
C ASP A 374 -17.64 38.96 -14.39
N GLY A 375 -17.88 38.35 -13.22
CA GLY A 375 -19.01 38.70 -12.34
C GLY A 375 -20.38 38.33 -12.91
N LYS A 376 -20.44 37.52 -13.96
CA LYS A 376 -21.66 36.92 -14.47
C LYS A 376 -21.76 35.49 -13.94
N THR A 377 -22.70 35.26 -13.02
CA THR A 377 -23.07 33.90 -12.61
C THR A 377 -23.67 33.20 -13.82
N GLN A 378 -23.00 32.17 -14.32
CA GLN A 378 -23.57 31.27 -15.29
C GLN A 378 -23.79 29.94 -14.56
N ILE A 379 -25.04 29.55 -14.37
CA ILE A 379 -25.37 28.19 -13.93
C ILE A 379 -24.98 27.28 -15.10
N GLY A 380 -23.82 26.65 -15.00
CA GLY A 380 -23.28 25.72 -15.98
C GLY A 380 -22.75 24.50 -15.26
N ARG A 381 -23.27 23.32 -15.62
CA ARG A 381 -22.75 22.03 -15.13
C ARG A 381 -21.31 21.89 -15.62
N THR A 382 -20.35 21.95 -14.70
CA THR A 382 -18.98 21.54 -15.01
C THR A 382 -18.90 20.07 -14.65
N GLU A 383 -18.87 19.18 -15.64
CA GLU A 383 -18.65 17.75 -15.37
C GLU A 383 -17.27 17.61 -14.70
N ALA A 384 -17.25 17.19 -13.43
CA ALA A 384 -16.00 16.89 -12.76
C ALA A 384 -15.39 15.66 -13.46
N ILE A 385 -14.34 15.88 -14.26
CA ILE A 385 -13.63 14.80 -14.95
C ILE A 385 -12.53 14.28 -14.03
N THR A 386 -12.63 13.02 -13.62
CA THR A 386 -11.52 12.25 -13.07
C THR A 386 -10.64 11.75 -14.21
N ARG A 387 -9.35 12.08 -14.17
CA ARG A 387 -8.35 11.57 -15.12
C ARG A 387 -7.46 10.55 -14.44
N LEU A 388 -7.39 9.36 -15.04
CA LEU A 388 -6.49 8.29 -14.63
C LEU A 388 -5.42 8.14 -15.71
N ASN A 389 -4.15 8.17 -15.30
CA ASN A 389 -3.03 7.89 -16.20
C ASN A 389 -2.28 6.68 -15.67
N VAL A 390 -2.31 5.56 -16.39
CA VAL A 390 -1.58 4.34 -16.08
C VAL A 390 -0.23 4.36 -16.81
N ASN A 391 0.86 4.19 -16.05
CA ASN A 391 2.23 4.25 -16.56
C ASN A 391 3.03 2.94 -16.39
N SER A 392 2.59 2.04 -15.50
CA SER A 392 3.19 0.72 -15.29
C SER A 392 2.12 -0.27 -14.83
N VAL A 393 2.20 -1.51 -15.30
CA VAL A 393 1.37 -2.61 -14.86
C VAL A 393 2.28 -3.76 -14.48
N ARG A 394 2.13 -4.31 -13.27
CA ARG A 394 3.04 -5.34 -12.76
C ARG A 394 2.26 -6.50 -12.20
N LEU A 395 2.64 -7.71 -12.58
CA LEU A 395 2.27 -8.92 -11.86
C LEU A 395 3.23 -9.03 -10.68
N GLU A 396 2.71 -9.03 -9.45
CA GLU A 396 3.48 -9.04 -8.20
C GLU A 396 2.86 -10.01 -7.19
N TYR A 397 3.53 -10.22 -6.06
CA TYR A 397 2.92 -10.85 -4.90
C TYR A 397 2.39 -9.81 -3.92
N ALA A 398 1.17 -10.01 -3.41
CA ALA A 398 0.60 -9.19 -2.36
C ALA A 398 0.26 -10.04 -1.13
N PHE A 399 0.46 -9.48 0.05
CA PHE A 399 -0.11 -10.06 1.26
C PHE A 399 -1.52 -9.53 1.46
N ILE A 400 -2.46 -10.44 1.71
CA ILE A 400 -3.84 -10.09 2.03
C ILE A 400 -4.30 -10.87 3.26
N LYS A 401 -5.32 -10.37 3.95
CA LYS A 401 -5.99 -11.15 5.00
C LYS A 401 -6.60 -12.40 4.38
N ARG A 402 -6.39 -13.56 5.01
CA ARG A 402 -6.98 -14.83 4.56
C ARG A 402 -8.50 -14.79 4.73
N GLU A 403 -9.22 -15.32 3.74
CA GLU A 403 -10.66 -15.55 3.88
C GLU A 403 -10.95 -16.52 5.03
N ASN A 404 -11.88 -16.16 5.91
CA ASN A 404 -12.22 -16.96 7.11
C ASN A 404 -11.06 -17.16 8.09
N ALA A 405 -10.07 -16.26 8.08
CA ALA A 405 -9.01 -16.24 9.08
C ALA A 405 -9.59 -16.19 10.51
N ALA A 406 -9.15 -17.11 11.37
CA ALA A 406 -9.50 -17.08 12.79
C ALA A 406 -8.79 -15.95 13.54
N ALA A 407 -7.63 -15.51 13.04
CA ALA A 407 -6.83 -14.44 13.61
C ALA A 407 -6.44 -13.43 12.52
N ASN A 408 -6.35 -12.16 12.89
CA ASN A 408 -5.95 -11.05 12.01
C ASN A 408 -4.50 -11.17 11.52
N SER A 409 -3.67 -11.95 12.22
CA SER A 409 -2.32 -12.28 11.79
C SER A 409 -2.26 -13.29 10.64
N GLU A 410 -3.33 -14.05 10.37
CA GLU A 410 -3.33 -15.05 9.30
C GLU A 410 -3.58 -14.41 7.94
N GLN A 411 -2.60 -14.53 7.07
CA GLN A 411 -2.58 -13.91 5.75
C GLN A 411 -2.33 -14.94 4.64
N GLU A 412 -2.49 -14.48 3.41
CA GLU A 412 -2.11 -15.19 2.19
C GLU A 412 -1.22 -14.29 1.35
N LEU A 413 -0.20 -14.89 0.76
CA LEU A 413 0.61 -14.31 -0.29
C LEU A 413 0.05 -14.77 -1.63
N ILE A 414 -0.48 -13.84 -2.41
CA ILE A 414 -1.19 -14.13 -3.65
C ILE A 414 -0.60 -13.37 -4.85
N PRO A 415 -0.64 -13.92 -6.06
CA PRO A 415 -0.27 -13.18 -7.26
C PRO A 415 -1.37 -12.15 -7.59
N VAL A 416 -0.97 -10.91 -7.86
CA VAL A 416 -1.86 -9.79 -8.18
C VAL A 416 -1.34 -8.97 -9.34
N TRP A 417 -2.25 -8.43 -10.13
CA TRP A 417 -1.97 -7.40 -11.11
C TRP A 417 -2.21 -6.01 -10.51
N ASN A 418 -1.14 -5.22 -10.43
CA ASN A 418 -1.19 -3.85 -9.95
C ASN A 418 -1.08 -2.87 -11.12
N PHE A 419 -2.02 -1.94 -11.19
CA PHE A 419 -2.03 -0.84 -12.17
C PHE A 419 -1.51 0.42 -11.49
N TYR A 420 -0.31 0.84 -11.87
CA TYR A 420 0.33 2.04 -11.33
C TYR A 420 0.09 3.25 -12.21
N GLY A 421 -0.02 4.40 -11.56
CA GLY A 421 -0.28 5.63 -12.27
C GLY A 421 -0.57 6.79 -11.36
N SER A 422 -1.31 7.76 -11.87
CA SER A 422 -1.75 8.94 -11.14
C SER A 422 -3.24 9.18 -11.35
N ILE A 423 -3.85 9.78 -10.33
CA ILE A 423 -5.24 10.21 -10.34
C ILE A 423 -5.25 11.72 -10.23
N SER A 424 -5.93 12.39 -11.15
CA SER A 424 -6.24 13.82 -11.02
C SER A 424 -7.74 14.04 -11.12
N ARG A 425 -8.29 14.82 -10.20
CA ARG A 425 -9.71 15.19 -10.23
C ARG A 425 -9.83 16.66 -10.62
N GLY A 426 -10.75 16.96 -11.54
CA GLY A 426 -11.17 18.33 -11.82
C GLY A 426 -11.70 19.03 -10.56
N PRO A 427 -11.86 20.36 -10.58
CA PRO A 427 -12.25 21.12 -9.40
C PRO A 427 -13.59 20.63 -8.83
N THR A 428 -13.60 20.26 -7.55
CA THR A 428 -14.82 20.04 -6.76
C THR A 428 -15.37 21.39 -6.32
N ILE A 429 -16.61 21.70 -6.70
CA ILE A 429 -17.35 22.84 -6.13
C ILE A 429 -17.90 22.38 -4.79
N GLY A 430 -17.40 22.91 -3.68
CA GLY A 430 -17.94 22.62 -2.34
C GLY A 430 -16.94 22.70 -1.18
N GLU A 431 -16.31 23.85 -0.94
CA GLU A 431 -15.94 24.32 0.41
C GLU A 431 -16.14 25.85 0.41
N GLU A 432 -17.40 26.29 0.46
CA GLU A 432 -17.75 27.69 0.75
C GLU A 432 -17.33 28.00 2.20
N ASP A 433 -16.07 28.41 2.39
CA ASP A 433 -15.66 29.43 3.37
C ASP A 433 -14.14 29.69 3.43
N ARG A 434 -13.37 29.43 2.36
CA ARG A 434 -11.96 29.88 2.30
C ARG A 434 -11.81 31.16 1.46
N PRO A 435 -11.32 32.27 2.02
CA PRO A 435 -11.10 33.50 1.27
C PRO A 435 -10.03 33.31 0.18
N GLN A 436 -10.35 33.80 -1.02
CA GLN A 436 -9.50 34.03 -2.20
C GLN A 436 -8.09 33.41 -2.23
N GLY A 437 -7.99 32.30 -2.96
CA GLY A 437 -6.74 31.82 -3.54
C GLY A 437 -6.48 30.34 -3.25
N MET A 438 -7.11 29.43 -4.02
CA MET A 438 -6.61 28.11 -4.45
C MET A 438 -7.78 27.22 -4.88
N VAL A 439 -8.10 27.25 -6.18
CA VAL A 439 -8.82 26.15 -6.84
C VAL A 439 -7.73 25.14 -7.19
N GLU A 440 -7.40 24.23 -6.28
CA GLU A 440 -6.35 23.24 -6.52
C GLU A 440 -6.93 21.95 -7.12
N ASN A 441 -6.39 21.53 -8.26
CA ASN A 441 -6.59 20.17 -8.73
C ASN A 441 -5.98 19.22 -7.70
N VAL A 442 -6.75 18.25 -7.20
CA VAL A 442 -6.18 17.17 -6.41
C VAL A 442 -5.44 16.25 -7.37
N ILE A 443 -4.12 16.35 -7.40
CA ILE A 443 -3.22 15.45 -8.11
C ILE A 443 -2.61 14.53 -7.07
N LEU A 444 -3.01 13.27 -7.06
CA LEU A 444 -2.36 12.28 -6.23
C LEU A 444 -1.00 11.92 -6.85
N PRO A 445 0.05 11.72 -6.03
CA PRO A 445 1.34 11.25 -6.52
C PRO A 445 1.22 9.88 -7.19
N GLU A 446 2.29 9.41 -7.84
CA GLU A 446 2.27 8.11 -8.49
C GLU A 446 2.15 6.98 -7.46
N GLY A 447 1.26 6.03 -7.74
CA GLY A 447 0.92 4.92 -6.86
C GLY A 447 0.03 3.88 -7.56
N ILE A 448 -0.45 2.91 -6.78
CA ILE A 448 -1.37 1.86 -7.22
C ILE A 448 -2.77 2.48 -7.36
N ILE A 449 -3.29 2.46 -8.58
CA ILE A 449 -4.68 2.82 -8.88
C ILE A 449 -5.59 1.66 -8.48
N LEU A 450 -5.21 0.42 -8.81
CA LEU A 450 -6.00 -0.76 -8.49
C LEU A 450 -5.14 -2.02 -8.45
N SER A 451 -5.51 -2.93 -7.54
CA SER A 451 -4.95 -4.28 -7.44
C SER A 451 -6.03 -5.32 -7.70
N ILE A 452 -5.72 -6.27 -8.58
CA ILE A 452 -6.64 -7.34 -8.99
C ILE A 452 -5.96 -8.69 -8.77
N ARG A 453 -6.64 -9.62 -8.09
CA ARG A 453 -6.20 -11.01 -7.94
C ARG A 453 -5.97 -11.65 -9.31
N ALA A 454 -4.78 -12.21 -9.52
CA ALA A 454 -4.43 -12.78 -10.81
C ALA A 454 -5.10 -14.14 -11.06
N ASP A 455 -5.55 -14.84 -10.01
CA ASP A 455 -6.14 -16.18 -10.08
C ASP A 455 -7.64 -16.19 -10.38
N ASP A 456 -8.40 -15.26 -9.79
CA ASP A 456 -9.87 -15.20 -9.91
C ASP A 456 -10.43 -13.85 -10.39
N GLY A 457 -9.58 -12.83 -10.57
CA GLY A 457 -9.99 -11.52 -11.08
C GLY A 457 -10.67 -10.63 -10.03
N ARG A 458 -10.68 -11.03 -8.75
CA ARG A 458 -11.28 -10.23 -7.69
C ARG A 458 -10.48 -8.95 -7.44
N ILE A 459 -11.20 -7.85 -7.25
CA ILE A 459 -10.64 -6.54 -6.96
C ILE A 459 -10.36 -6.42 -5.45
N LEU A 460 -9.17 -5.92 -5.10
CA LEU A 460 -8.68 -5.86 -3.72
C LEU A 460 -8.95 -4.50 -3.07
N VAL A 461 -10.22 -4.23 -2.77
CA VAL A 461 -10.73 -3.05 -2.07
C VAL A 461 -11.65 -3.45 -0.91
N GLU A 462 -11.72 -2.64 0.14
CA GLU A 462 -12.61 -2.81 1.31
C GLU A 462 -14.09 -2.55 1.03
#